data_AF-A9NZ00-F1
#
_entry.id   AF-A9NZ00-F1
#
_cell.length_a   1.000
_cell.length_b   1.000
_cell.length_c   1.000
_cell.angle_alpha   90.00
_cell.angle_beta   90.00
_cell.angle_gamma   90.00
#
_symmetry.space_group_name_H-M   'P 1'
#
loop_
_entity.id
_entity.type
_entity.pdbx_description
1 polymer ?
#
loop_
_entity_poly.entity_id
_entity_poly.type
_entity_poly.pdbx_seq_one_letter_code
_entity_poly.pdbx_strand_id
1 'polypeptide(L)'
;MMRNIIHFNTLANQAVERGAGPDGQKITYNIIKQRLGDLIYKLVSQKFEDPAEGEPALVQKFSKLYEDLTAGFRNLEDEYR
;
A
#
# COMPACT_ATOMS: atom_id res chain seq x y z
N MET A 1 -5.48 -11.70 -0.51
CA MET A 1 -5.35 -10.87 0.70
C MET A 1 -3.93 -10.88 1.30
N MET A 2 -3.42 -12.01 1.82
CA MET A 2 -2.12 -12.06 2.54
C MET A 2 -0.95 -11.41 1.76
N ARG A 3 -0.85 -11.70 0.46
CA ARG A 3 0.13 -11.06 -0.45
C ARG A 3 0.14 -9.53 -0.33
N ASN A 4 -1.03 -8.91 -0.30
CA ASN A 4 -1.16 -7.44 -0.29
C ASN A 4 -0.86 -6.85 1.09
N ILE A 5 -1.16 -7.58 2.17
CA ILE A 5 -0.82 -7.16 3.54
C ILE A 5 0.69 -7.13 3.74
N ILE A 6 1.37 -8.21 3.33
CA ILE A 6 2.83 -8.29 3.40
C ILE A 6 3.45 -7.23 2.50
N HIS A 7 2.92 -7.03 1.29
CA HIS A 7 3.41 -6.00 0.38
C HIS A 7 3.34 -4.59 0.97
N PHE A 8 2.19 -4.21 1.54
CA PHE A 8 2.06 -2.93 2.25
C PHE A 8 3.07 -2.79 3.38
N ASN A 9 3.27 -3.84 4.19
CA ASN A 9 4.23 -3.81 5.29
C ASN A 9 5.66 -3.60 4.79
N THR A 10 6.07 -4.32 3.75
CA THR A 10 7.40 -4.18 3.13
C THR A 10 7.62 -2.77 2.59
N LEU A 11 6.67 -2.23 1.81
CA LEU A 11 6.78 -0.89 1.25
C LEU A 11 6.79 0.20 2.34
N ALA A 12 5.99 0.05 3.39
CA ALA A 12 5.96 0.99 4.51
C ALA A 12 7.30 1.04 5.26
N ASN A 13 7.92 -0.12 5.53
CA ASN A 13 9.23 -0.16 6.16
C ASN A 13 10.30 0.48 5.25
N GLN A 14 10.31 0.16 3.96
CA GLN A 14 11.25 0.75 3.00
C GLN A 14 11.12 2.27 2.91
N ALA A 15 9.90 2.80 2.84
CA ALA A 15 9.67 4.25 2.76
C ALA A 15 10.16 4.98 4.03
N VAL A 16 9.93 4.40 5.21
CA VAL A 16 10.42 4.96 6.48
C VAL A 16 11.94 4.89 6.58
N GLU A 17 12.56 3.77 6.18
CA GLU A 17 14.02 3.61 6.19
C GLU A 17 14.73 4.57 5.24
N ARG A 18 14.19 4.75 4.02
CA ARG A 18 14.73 5.72 3.04
C ARG A 18 14.58 7.16 3.50
N GLY A 19 13.44 7.50 4.10
CA GLY A 19 13.18 8.83 4.66
C GLY A 19 14.01 9.17 5.91
N ALA A 20 14.77 8.23 6.47
CA ALA A 20 15.64 8.46 7.62
C ALA A 20 17.07 8.94 7.23
N GLY A 21 17.35 9.13 5.93
CA GLY A 21 18.63 9.63 5.44
C GLY A 21 18.90 11.09 5.82
N PRO A 22 20.17 11.56 5.78
CA PRO A 22 20.58 12.90 6.20
C PRO A 22 19.90 14.05 5.43
N ASP A 23 19.52 13.79 4.18
CA ASP A 23 19.03 14.80 3.23
C ASP A 23 17.52 14.68 2.91
N GLY A 24 16.85 13.64 3.43
CA GLY A 24 15.46 13.32 3.09
C GLY A 24 14.43 13.95 4.03
N GLN A 25 13.25 14.33 3.51
CA GLN A 25 12.12 14.61 4.40
C GLN A 25 11.68 13.32 5.10
N LYS A 26 11.57 13.41 6.43
CA LYS A 26 11.22 12.26 7.27
C LYS A 26 9.82 11.73 6.95
N ILE A 27 9.75 10.60 6.26
CA ILE A 27 8.51 9.84 6.08
C ILE A 27 8.22 9.08 7.38
N THR A 28 7.11 9.41 8.04
CA THR A 28 6.64 8.72 9.25
C THR A 28 5.40 7.89 8.97
N TYR A 29 5.08 6.94 9.84
CA TYR A 29 3.84 6.18 9.72
C TYR A 29 2.57 7.06 9.69
N ASN A 30 2.57 8.18 10.42
CA ASN A 30 1.43 9.12 10.39
C ASN A 30 1.22 9.71 8.98
N ILE A 31 2.30 10.04 8.29
CA ILE A 31 2.24 10.53 6.90
C ILE A 31 1.70 9.43 5.98
N ILE A 32 2.22 8.21 6.08
CA ILE A 32 1.75 7.05 5.29
C ILE A 32 0.25 6.84 5.51
N LYS A 33 -0.21 6.86 6.76
CA LYS A 33 -1.62 6.66 7.12
C LYS A 33 -2.53 7.76 6.56
N GLN A 34 -2.08 9.01 6.58
CA GLN A 34 -2.85 10.14 6.04
C GLN A 34 -2.91 10.11 4.51
N ARG A 35 -1.78 9.87 3.83
CA ARG A 35 -1.67 9.94 2.37
C ARG A 35 -2.25 8.71 1.68
N LEU A 36 -2.11 7.53 2.27
CA LEU A 36 -2.54 6.25 1.70
C LEU A 36 -3.81 5.69 2.39
N GLY A 37 -4.58 6.54 3.06
CA GLY A 37 -5.78 6.13 3.82
C GLY A 37 -6.77 5.32 2.99
N ASP A 38 -7.03 5.73 1.75
CA ASP A 38 -7.93 5.02 0.83
C ASP A 38 -7.39 3.62 0.45
N LEU A 39 -6.08 3.49 0.27
CA LEU A 39 -5.45 2.20 -0.03
C LEU A 39 -5.48 1.27 1.19
N ILE A 40 -5.29 1.81 2.40
CA ILE A 40 -5.45 1.07 3.66
C ILE A 40 -6.89 0.59 3.81
N TYR A 41 -7.87 1.43 3.49
CA TYR A 41 -9.28 1.05 3.51
C TYR A 41 -9.57 -0.10 2.54
N LYS A 42 -9.09 -0.01 1.29
CA LYS A 42 -9.21 -1.09 0.29
C LYS A 42 -8.53 -2.38 0.75
N LEU A 43 -7.35 -2.28 1.36
CA LEU A 43 -6.59 -3.42 1.89
C LEU A 43 -7.37 -4.19 2.97
N VAL A 44 -7.98 -3.47 3.92
CA VAL A 44 -8.78 -4.11 4.98
C VAL A 44 -10.09 -4.67 4.43
N SER A 45 -10.64 -4.03 3.38
CA SER A 45 -11.92 -4.41 2.78
C SER A 45 -11.87 -5.71 1.97
N GLN A 46 -10.67 -6.23 1.63
CA GLN A 46 -10.51 -7.48 0.88
C GLN A 46 -11.21 -8.69 1.51
N LYS A 47 -11.44 -8.68 2.82
CA LYS A 47 -12.12 -9.77 3.54
C LYS A 47 -13.63 -9.87 3.24
N PHE A 48 -14.20 -8.82 2.66
CA PHE A 48 -15.64 -8.71 2.38
C PHE A 48 -15.97 -8.94 0.91
N GLU A 49 -15.00 -9.32 0.08
CA GLU A 49 -15.28 -9.71 -1.30
C GLU A 49 -16.14 -10.98 -1.33
N ASP A 50 -17.05 -11.04 -2.30
CA ASP A 50 -17.98 -12.15 -2.44
C ASP A 50 -17.33 -13.33 -3.19
N PRO A 51 -17.19 -14.52 -2.55
CA PRO A 51 -16.68 -15.71 -3.23
C PRO A 51 -17.48 -16.13 -4.47
N ALA A 52 -18.76 -15.74 -4.57
CA ALA A 52 -19.62 -16.07 -5.70
C ALA A 52 -19.17 -15.40 -7.02
N GLU A 53 -18.37 -14.33 -6.96
CA GLU A 53 -17.77 -13.70 -8.15
C GLU A 53 -16.72 -14.58 -8.84
N GLY A 54 -16.22 -15.60 -8.13
CA GLY A 54 -15.24 -16.54 -8.65
C GLY A 54 -13.79 -16.08 -8.52
N GLU A 55 -12.88 -17.06 -8.50
CA GLU A 55 -11.45 -16.84 -8.29
C GLU A 55 -10.82 -15.83 -9.28
N PRO A 56 -11.07 -15.89 -10.60
CA PRO A 56 -10.42 -14.97 -11.54
C PRO A 56 -10.73 -13.50 -11.26
N ALA A 57 -11.99 -13.19 -10.92
CA ALA A 57 -12.43 -11.84 -10.60
C ALA A 57 -11.73 -11.32 -9.32
N LEU A 58 -11.70 -12.14 -8.27
CA LEU A 58 -11.06 -11.80 -7.00
C LEU A 58 -9.55 -11.63 -7.15
N VAL A 59 -8.89 -12.50 -7.92
CA VAL A 59 -7.45 -12.40 -8.21
C VAL A 59 -7.13 -11.14 -8.98
N GLN A 60 -7.98 -10.73 -9.93
CA GLN A 60 -7.81 -9.48 -10.67
C GLN A 60 -7.95 -8.27 -9.74
N LYS A 61 -9.00 -8.22 -8.91
CA LYS A 61 -9.19 -7.16 -7.91
C LYS A 61 -7.99 -7.05 -6.97
N PHE A 62 -7.48 -8.19 -6.47
CA PHE A 62 -6.35 -8.22 -5.56
C PHE A 62 -5.02 -7.86 -6.24
N SER A 63 -4.85 -8.19 -7.51
CA SER A 63 -3.66 -7.80 -8.29
C SER A 63 -3.66 -6.31 -8.61
N LYS A 64 -4.82 -5.75 -8.95
CA LYS A 64 -4.97 -4.29 -9.08
C LYS A 64 -4.61 -3.55 -7.80
N LEU A 65 -5.09 -4.02 -6.64
CA LEU A 65 -4.72 -3.39 -5.36
C LEU A 65 -3.21 -3.47 -5.07
N TYR A 66 -2.53 -4.55 -5.49
CA TYR A 66 -1.08 -4.66 -5.34
C TYR A 66 -0.34 -3.60 -6.17
N GLU A 67 -0.78 -3.37 -7.39
CA GLU A 67 -0.25 -2.32 -8.28
C GLU A 67 -0.54 -0.92 -7.72
N ASP A 68 -1.79 -0.67 -7.28
CA ASP A 68 -2.21 0.58 -6.65
C ASP A 68 -1.35 0.90 -5.41
N LEU A 69 -1.05 -0.10 -4.57
CA LEU A 69 -0.13 0.05 -3.43
C LEU A 69 1.27 0.46 -3.87
N THR A 70 1.81 -0.22 -4.89
CA THR A 70 3.14 0.07 -5.41
C THR A 70 3.23 1.50 -5.97
N ALA A 71 2.24 1.91 -6.75
CA ALA A 71 2.14 3.26 -7.28
C ALA A 71 1.97 4.31 -6.18
N GLY A 72 1.11 4.04 -5.19
CA GLY A 72 0.86 4.94 -4.06
C GLY A 72 2.12 5.21 -3.25
N PHE A 73 2.92 4.19 -2.94
CA PHE A 73 4.19 4.37 -2.23
C PHE A 73 5.25 5.08 -3.09
N ARG A 74 5.31 4.81 -4.39
CA ARG A 74 6.22 5.54 -5.30
C ARG A 74 5.89 7.03 -5.33
N ASN A 75 4.61 7.38 -5.49
CA ASN A 75 4.16 8.77 -5.47
C ASN A 75 4.47 9.45 -4.14
N LEU A 76 4.25 8.73 -3.02
CA LEU A 76 4.59 9.22 -1.69
C LEU A 76 6.10 9.49 -1.56
N GLU A 77 6.96 8.62 -2.06
CA GLU A 77 8.41 8.85 -2.03
C GLU A 77 8.83 10.02 -2.92
N ASP A 78 8.23 10.17 -4.10
CA ASP A 78 8.54 11.26 -5.02
C ASP A 78 8.08 12.64 -4.47
N GLU A 79 7.00 12.70 -3.67
CA GLU A 79 6.55 13.92 -2.97
C GLU A 79 7.47 14.35 -1.83
N TYR A 80 8.21 13.41 -1.23
CA TYR A 80 9.04 13.62 -0.03
C TYR A 80 10.55 13.48 -0.32
N ARG A 81 10.92 13.44 -1.60
CA ARG A 81 12.32 13.45 -2.07
C ARG A 81 12.89 14.87 -2.11
#